data_AF-A0A0K8QVC1-F1
#
_entry.id   AF-A0A0K8QVC1-F1
#
_cell.length_a   1.000
_cell.length_b   1.000
_cell.length_c   1.000
_cell.angle_alpha   90.00
_cell.angle_beta   90.00
_cell.angle_gamma   90.00
#
_symmetry.space_group_name_H-M   'P 1'
#
loop_
_entity.id
_entity.type
_entity.pdbx_description
1 polymer ?
#
loop_
_entity_poly.entity_id
_entity_poly.type
_entity_poly.pdbx_seq_one_letter_code
_entity_poly.pdbx_strand_id
1 'polypeptide(L)'
;MIYEEDDYLRGLVAYIDLPREEWLMQYFELYKSTLVWPPGLPPIKRPCMVEGTLKLRFHNTFQAALNDYDHETDNHNQTLTLRWLWSDHPAIGKS
;
A
#
# COMPACT_ATOMS: atom_id res chain seq x y z
N MET A 1 -14.92 -0.76 -6.51
CA MET A 1 -15.32 -0.64 -5.10
C MET A 1 -15.27 0.84 -4.74
N ILE A 2 -16.31 1.37 -4.10
CA ILE A 2 -16.33 2.75 -3.59
C ILE A 2 -15.93 2.64 -2.12
N TYR A 3 -14.90 3.36 -1.70
CA TYR A 3 -14.43 3.41 -0.31
C TYR A 3 -14.87 4.71 0.34
N GLU A 4 -15.26 4.64 1.60
CA GLU A 4 -15.74 5.75 2.40
C GLU A 4 -14.60 6.35 3.25
N GLU A 5 -14.82 7.54 3.83
CA GLU A 5 -13.81 8.17 4.70
C GLU A 5 -13.38 7.26 5.87
N ASP A 6 -14.33 6.50 6.42
CA ASP A 6 -14.10 5.55 7.51
C ASP A 6 -13.12 4.43 7.14
N ASP A 7 -13.05 4.02 5.87
CA ASP A 7 -12.10 2.99 5.42
C ASP A 7 -10.66 3.51 5.53
N TYR A 8 -10.42 4.78 5.18
CA TYR A 8 -9.12 5.42 5.34
C TYR A 8 -8.78 5.65 6.81
N LEU A 9 -9.76 5.99 7.65
CA LEU A 9 -9.54 6.08 9.09
C LEU A 9 -9.12 4.73 9.67
N ARG A 10 -9.83 3.65 9.31
CA ARG A 10 -9.48 2.27 9.74
C ARG A 10 -8.08 1.90 9.29
N GLY A 11 -7.72 2.21 8.04
CA GLY A 11 -6.37 2.00 7.54
C GLY A 11 -5.33 2.77 8.33
N LEU A 12 -5.57 4.04 8.65
CA LEU A 12 -4.66 4.86 9.45
C LEU A 12 -4.52 4.38 10.90
N VAL A 13 -5.60 3.89 11.52
CA VAL A 13 -5.54 3.30 12.86
C VAL A 13 -4.76 1.99 12.84
N ALA A 14 -5.08 1.10 11.89
CA ALA A 14 -4.40 -0.19 11.75
C ALA A 14 -2.89 -0.05 11.49
N TYR A 15 -2.44 1.06 10.89
CA TYR A 15 -1.02 1.35 10.69
C TYR A 15 -0.22 1.38 12.01
N ILE A 16 -0.89 1.73 13.12
CA ILE A 16 -0.27 1.79 14.45
C ILE A 16 -0.04 0.37 14.98
N ASP A 17 -1.05 -0.49 14.84
CA ASP A 17 -1.13 -1.78 15.51
C ASP A 17 -0.55 -2.94 14.68
N LEU A 18 -0.49 -2.81 13.36
CA LEU A 18 -0.02 -3.87 12.47
C LEU A 18 1.48 -3.77 12.11
N PRO A 19 2.16 -4.91 11.89
CA PRO A 19 3.41 -4.94 11.17
C PRO A 19 3.27 -4.26 9.80
N ARG A 20 4.30 -3.54 9.38
CA ARG A 20 4.21 -2.61 8.23
C ARG A 20 3.99 -3.38 6.92
N GLU A 21 4.63 -4.53 6.76
CA GLU A 21 4.43 -5.43 5.62
C GLU A 21 2.99 -5.91 5.53
N GLU A 22 2.44 -6.42 6.63
CA GLU A 22 1.06 -6.89 6.71
C GLU A 22 0.09 -5.76 6.37
N TRP A 23 0.31 -4.58 6.94
CA TRP A 23 -0.50 -3.40 6.66
C TRP A 23 -0.45 -2.98 5.19
N LEU A 24 0.75 -2.94 4.58
CA LEU A 24 0.94 -2.61 3.16
C LEU A 24 0.15 -3.58 2.27
N MET A 25 0.26 -4.89 2.54
CA MET A 25 -0.42 -5.91 1.74
C MET A 25 -1.95 -5.86 1.94
N GLN A 26 -2.41 -5.70 3.19
CA GLN A 26 -3.83 -5.68 3.52
C GLN A 26 -4.55 -4.46 2.96
N TYR A 27 -3.91 -3.29 2.99
CA TYR A 27 -4.55 -2.02 2.61
C TYR A 27 -4.18 -1.54 1.19
N PHE A 28 -3.47 -2.36 0.41
CA PHE A 28 -3.09 -2.00 -0.95
C PHE A 28 -4.28 -1.70 -1.87
N GLU A 29 -5.39 -2.46 -1.75
CA GLU A 29 -6.61 -2.19 -2.53
C GLU A 29 -7.22 -0.81 -2.20
N LEU A 30 -7.17 -0.41 -0.92
CA LEU A 30 -7.60 0.91 -0.50
C LEU A 30 -6.64 1.99 -1.04
N TYR A 31 -5.34 1.72 -1.04
CA TYR A 31 -4.34 2.60 -1.64
C TYR A 31 -4.57 2.82 -3.15
N LYS A 32 -4.90 1.77 -3.92
CA LYS A 32 -5.23 1.91 -5.35
C LYS A 32 -6.38 2.89 -5.60
N SER A 33 -7.32 3.02 -4.67
CA SER A 33 -8.41 4.00 -4.80
C SER A 33 -7.95 5.47 -4.71
N THR A 34 -6.75 5.71 -4.20
CA THR A 34 -6.07 7.02 -4.17
C THR A 34 -5.30 7.32 -5.45
N LEU A 35 -5.19 6.35 -6.35
CA LEU A 35 -4.41 6.41 -7.58
C LEU A 35 -5.31 6.45 -8.82
N VAL A 36 -4.79 7.08 -9.87
CA VAL A 36 -5.14 6.78 -11.25
C VAL A 36 -4.11 5.76 -11.73
N TRP A 37 -4.55 4.53 -11.94
CA TRP A 37 -3.67 3.45 -12.38
C TRP A 37 -4.35 2.76 -13.58
N PRO A 38 -3.95 3.11 -14.81
CA PRO A 38 -4.40 2.41 -16.01
C PRO A 38 -3.58 1.12 -16.20
N PRO A 39 -4.15 0.05 -16.78
CA PRO A 39 -3.37 -1.13 -17.15
C PRO A 39 -2.20 -0.78 -18.07
N GLY A 40 -1.01 -1.30 -17.74
CA GLY A 40 0.23 -1.08 -18.50
C GLY A 40 0.93 0.25 -18.25
N LEU A 41 0.38 1.12 -17.40
CA LEU A 41 0.98 2.42 -17.05
C LEU A 41 1.30 2.50 -15.55
N PRO A 42 2.34 3.27 -15.16
CA PRO A 42 2.66 3.46 -13.75
C PRO A 42 1.51 4.20 -13.03
N PRO A 43 1.30 3.92 -11.74
CA PRO A 43 0.29 4.62 -10.95
C PRO A 43 0.63 6.10 -10.79
N ILE A 44 -0.39 6.95 -10.89
CA ILE A 44 -0.28 8.38 -10.66
C ILE A 44 -1.22 8.76 -9.52
N LYS A 45 -0.74 9.62 -8.61
CA LYS A 45 -1.58 10.21 -7.56
C LYS A 45 -2.81 10.91 -8.18
N ARG A 46 -4.01 10.70 -7.61
CA ARG A 46 -5.20 11.44 -8.06
C ARG A 46 -5.03 12.95 -7.82
N PRO A 47 -5.26 13.80 -8.82
CA PRO A 47 -5.01 15.25 -8.73
C PRO A 47 -6.01 15.99 -7.83
N CYS A 48 -7.20 15.43 -7.60
CA CYS A 48 -8.27 16.05 -6.82
C CYS A 48 -8.25 15.70 -5.32
N MET A 49 -7.11 15.23 -4.78
CA MET A 49 -7.02 14.96 -3.34
C MET A 49 -6.88 16.27 -2.55
N VAL A 50 -7.90 16.56 -1.75
CA VAL A 50 -7.97 17.77 -0.92
C VAL A 50 -7.05 17.65 0.28
N GLU A 51 -6.28 18.70 0.56
CA GLU A 51 -5.42 18.77 1.74
C GLU A 51 -6.21 18.63 3.05
N GLY A 52 -5.58 18.00 4.04
CA GLY A 52 -6.20 17.74 5.35
C GLY A 52 -7.12 16.52 5.41
N THR A 53 -7.60 15.99 4.28
CA THR A 53 -8.49 14.81 4.25
C THR A 53 -7.81 13.52 4.72
N LEU A 54 -8.61 12.59 5.27
CA LEU A 54 -8.15 11.26 5.66
C LEU A 54 -7.57 10.49 4.47
N LYS A 55 -8.19 10.63 3.30
CA LYS A 55 -7.73 10.00 2.06
C LYS A 55 -6.32 10.44 1.67
N LEU A 56 -6.03 11.74 1.72
CA LEU A 56 -4.69 12.24 1.42
C LEU A 56 -3.68 11.80 2.49
N ARG A 57 -4.05 11.86 3.77
CA ARG A 57 -3.20 11.39 4.87
C ARG A 57 -2.85 9.92 4.69
N PHE A 58 -3.84 9.07 4.44
CA PHE A 58 -3.65 7.65 4.16
C PHE A 58 -2.74 7.42 2.95
N HIS A 59 -2.97 8.13 1.83
CA HIS A 59 -2.11 8.03 0.64
C HIS A 59 -0.64 8.32 0.97
N ASN A 60 -0.38 9.43 1.67
CA ASN A 60 0.97 9.83 2.03
C ASN A 60 1.61 8.84 3.01
N THR A 61 0.86 8.37 4.01
CA THR A 61 1.34 7.35 4.96
C THR A 61 1.69 6.05 4.23
N PHE A 62 0.84 5.60 3.31
CA PHE A 62 1.08 4.39 2.54
C PHE A 62 2.33 4.51 1.67
N GLN A 63 2.47 5.63 0.97
CA GLN A 63 3.63 5.88 0.12
C GLN A 63 4.93 5.98 0.95
N ALA A 64 4.89 6.62 2.12
CA ALA A 64 6.04 6.69 3.02
C ALA A 64 6.44 5.29 3.51
N ALA A 65 5.47 4.50 3.99
CA ALA A 65 5.72 3.14 4.44
C ALA A 65 6.26 2.26 3.30
N LEU A 66 5.71 2.38 2.09
CA LEU A 66 6.14 1.60 0.94
C LEU A 66 7.59 1.92 0.52
N ASN A 67 8.02 3.18 0.64
CA ASN A 67 9.39 3.60 0.32
C ASN A 67 10.45 2.99 1.26
N ASP A 68 10.06 2.50 2.44
CA ASP A 68 10.96 1.81 3.36
C ASP A 68 11.25 0.36 2.91
N TYR A 69 10.53 -0.15 1.90
CA TYR A 69 10.67 -1.49 1.36
C TYR A 69 11.15 -1.47 -0.09
N ASP A 70 12.01 -2.44 -0.44
CA ASP A 70 12.21 -2.77 -1.85
C ASP A 70 10.90 -3.38 -2.37
N HIS A 71 10.37 -2.82 -3.45
CA HIS A 71 9.06 -3.19 -3.94
C HIS A 71 8.98 -3.05 -5.45
N GLU A 72 8.06 -3.83 -6.03
CA GLU A 72 7.76 -3.79 -7.45
C GLU A 72 6.25 -3.73 -7.66
N THR A 73 5.84 -2.89 -8.60
CA THR A 73 4.46 -2.79 -9.02
C THR A 73 4.29 -3.38 -10.41
N ASP A 74 3.40 -4.36 -10.56
CA ASP A 74 2.99 -4.84 -11.88
C ASP A 74 1.93 -3.89 -12.43
N ASN A 75 2.27 -3.12 -13.46
CA ASN A 75 1.33 -2.15 -14.04
C ASN A 75 0.21 -2.80 -14.86
N HIS A 76 0.38 -4.03 -15.36
CA HIS A 76 -0.67 -4.73 -16.09
C HIS A 76 -1.72 -5.30 -15.14
N ASN A 77 -1.26 -5.96 -14.07
CA ASN A 77 -2.13 -6.60 -13.09
C ASN A 77 -2.51 -5.69 -11.92
N GLN A 78 -1.86 -4.52 -11.81
CA GLN A 78 -2.04 -3.54 -10.74
C GLN A 78 -1.85 -4.17 -9.37
N THR A 79 -0.77 -4.95 -9.25
CA THR A 79 -0.37 -5.65 -8.04
C THR A 79 0.90 -5.04 -7.46
N LEU A 80 1.08 -5.22 -6.16
CA LEU A 80 2.27 -4.85 -5.42
C LEU A 80 2.93 -6.13 -4.92
N THR A 81 4.24 -6.24 -5.13
CA THR A 81 5.08 -7.26 -4.53
C THR A 81 6.14 -6.58 -3.68
N LEU A 82 6.20 -6.92 -2.40
CA LEU A 82 7.31 -6.55 -1.53
C LEU A 82 8.46 -7.53 -1.77
N ARG A 83 9.64 -7.01 -2.10
CA ARG A 83 10.84 -7.82 -2.31
C ARG A 83 11.54 -7.97 -0.97
N TRP A 84 11.68 -9.21 -0.54
CA TRP A 84 12.48 -9.54 0.64
C TRP A 84 13.94 -9.31 0.30
N LEU A 85 14.58 -8.29 0.89
CA LEU A 85 16.02 -8.28 1.04
C LEU A 85 16.35 -9.48 1.92
N TRP A 86 16.97 -10.51 1.34
CA TRP A 86 17.36 -11.70 2.10
C TRP A 86 18.27 -11.28 3.25
N SER A 87 17.72 -11.24 4.45
CA SER A 87 18.47 -11.31 5.70
C SER A 87 17.80 -12.39 6.52
N ASP A 88 18.36 -13.59 6.34
CA ASP A 88 18.21 -14.79 7.19
C ASP A 88 16.79 -15.09 7.73
N HIS A 89 15.98 -15.75 6.92
CA HIS A 89 15.05 -16.74 7.47
C HIS A 89 15.74 -18.11 7.48
N PRO A 90 15.90 -18.78 8.64
CA PRO A 90 16.45 -20.12 8.68
C PRO A 90 15.55 -21.04 7.87
N ALA A 91 16.18 -21.82 6.98
CA ALA A 91 15.56 -22.81 6.14
C ALA A 91 14.52 -23.61 6.92
N ILE A 92 13.27 -23.59 6.44
CA ILE A 92 12.22 -24.49 6.93
C ILE A 92 12.72 -25.90 6.68
N GLY A 93 13.19 -26.54 7.75
CA GLY A 93 13.56 -27.95 7.76
C GLY A 93 12.35 -28.76 7.32
N LYS A 94 12.52 -29.48 6.21
CA LYS A 94 11.64 -30.60 5.88
C LYS A 94 11.87 -31.66 6.96
N SER A 95 10.85 -31.94 7.78
CA SER A 95 10.70 -33.21 8.50
C SER A 95 9.64 -34.04 7.81
#